data_AF-B8I9G0-F1
#
_entry.id   AF-B8I9G0-F1
#
_cell.length_a   1.000
_cell.length_b   1.000
_cell.length_c   1.000
_cell.angle_alpha   90.00
_cell.angle_beta   90.00
_cell.angle_gamma   90.00
#
_symmetry.space_group_name_H-M   'P 1'
#
loop_
_entity.id
_entity.type
_entity.pdbx_description
1 polymer ?
#
loop_
_entity_poly.entity_id
_entity_poly.type
_entity_poly.pdbx_seq_one_letter_code
_entity_poly.pdbx_strand_id
1 'polypeptide(L)'
;MKKSNFITFLLLAAFITFCLPTTSFAAGQITGSEVLVIGDSFLAMSHDITKRLEQNAKNDGVLASTDKFRDLSVSGTMLSGGISPNIPQQYQNGVNAGPVKYVIMDGGGNDCIGGSVSNAVTAARNLFQQMGKSGTVKVFYLFYPDAVGGMAGMLNPNLNTLRPQIQSIVTSSTTPKGYFLDLRPTFEGKYSSYILSDGIHPTMEGSYAAADAIWAEMKKVGFFGSTTPTPKVGDCNNDGNIDAIDFSLLKQYLMNPGSTYNSLMDLNADNTINALDFAIMKKYLLGMVNTLPNN
;
A
#
# COMPACT_ATOMS: atom_id res chain seq x y z
N MET A 1 -34.31 -27.90 61.45
CA MET A 1 -34.09 -26.87 60.41
C MET A 1 -33.07 -25.85 60.91
N LYS A 2 -31.86 -25.82 60.34
CA LYS A 2 -31.06 -24.61 60.05
C LYS A 2 -29.78 -25.02 59.32
N LYS A 3 -29.44 -24.20 58.33
CA LYS A 3 -28.72 -24.50 57.09
C LYS A 3 -27.20 -24.60 57.27
N SER A 4 -26.59 -25.53 56.54
CA SER A 4 -25.15 -25.61 56.30
C SER A 4 -24.74 -24.55 55.27
N ASN A 5 -23.76 -23.71 55.60
CA ASN A 5 -23.19 -22.72 54.70
C ASN A 5 -21.88 -23.26 54.12
N PHE A 6 -21.92 -23.62 52.84
CA PHE A 6 -20.76 -23.88 51.99
C PHE A 6 -19.92 -22.60 51.84
N ILE A 7 -18.63 -22.69 52.15
CA ILE A 7 -17.64 -21.64 51.83
C ILE A 7 -17.10 -21.94 50.43
N THR A 8 -17.46 -21.12 49.46
CA THR A 8 -16.93 -21.19 48.08
C THR A 8 -15.61 -20.42 48.00
N PHE A 9 -14.56 -21.10 47.54
CA PHE A 9 -13.26 -20.54 47.17
C PHE A 9 -13.41 -19.52 46.03
N LEU A 10 -12.88 -18.31 46.21
CA LEU A 10 -12.64 -17.36 45.11
C LEU A 10 -11.13 -17.31 44.82
N LEU A 11 -10.69 -17.97 43.75
CA LEU A 11 -9.34 -17.83 43.21
C LEU A 11 -9.27 -16.51 42.42
N LEU A 12 -8.50 -15.54 42.94
CA LEU A 12 -8.19 -14.30 42.26
C LEU A 12 -7.02 -14.54 41.29
N ALA A 13 -7.30 -14.71 39.99
CA ALA A 13 -6.27 -14.78 38.96
C ALA A 13 -5.82 -13.36 38.59
N ALA A 14 -4.61 -12.98 39.00
CA ALA A 14 -3.97 -11.74 38.56
C ALA A 14 -3.47 -11.90 37.12
N PHE A 15 -4.14 -11.25 36.16
CA PHE A 15 -3.63 -11.09 34.80
C PHE A 15 -2.53 -10.03 34.80
N ILE A 16 -1.27 -10.46 34.83
CA ILE A 16 -0.12 -9.59 34.53
C ILE A 16 -0.07 -9.45 33.01
N THR A 17 -0.56 -8.33 32.49
CA THR A 17 -0.42 -7.99 31.07
C THR A 17 1.03 -7.60 30.83
N PHE A 18 1.84 -8.51 30.27
CA PHE A 18 3.13 -8.15 29.70
C PHE A 18 2.88 -7.32 28.44
N CYS A 19 3.05 -6.01 28.54
CA CYS A 19 3.14 -5.15 27.37
C CYS A 19 4.52 -5.37 26.75
N LEU A 20 4.60 -6.26 25.77
CA LEU A 20 5.81 -6.40 24.96
C LEU A 20 5.94 -5.15 24.08
N PRO A 21 7.08 -4.45 24.06
CA PRO A 21 7.30 -3.38 23.11
C PRO A 21 7.35 -4.00 21.71
N THR A 22 6.35 -3.70 20.87
CA THR A 22 6.41 -4.01 19.44
C THR A 22 7.47 -3.11 18.82
N THR A 23 8.70 -3.61 18.71
CA THR A 23 9.73 -2.97 17.89
C THR A 23 9.36 -3.22 16.43
N SER A 24 8.62 -2.28 15.82
CA SER A 24 8.43 -2.29 14.38
C SER A 24 9.78 -2.00 13.73
N PHE A 25 10.36 -2.99 13.07
CA PHE A 25 11.45 -2.72 12.12
C PHE A 25 10.86 -1.92 10.95
N ALA A 26 10.98 -0.60 11.04
CA ALA A 26 10.54 0.28 9.96
C ALA A 26 11.43 0.05 8.74
N ALA A 27 10.83 -0.45 7.66
CA ALA A 27 11.26 -0.03 6.32
C ALA A 27 11.37 1.50 6.35
N GLY A 28 12.44 2.08 5.79
CA GLY A 28 12.71 3.51 5.91
C GLY A 28 11.45 4.33 5.62
N GLN A 29 10.96 5.04 6.63
CA GLN A 29 9.73 5.83 6.52
C GLN A 29 9.86 6.80 5.34
N ILE A 30 8.84 6.83 4.49
CA ILE A 30 8.77 7.86 3.46
C ILE A 30 8.45 9.20 4.11
N THR A 31 8.83 10.28 3.44
CA THR A 31 8.38 11.62 3.81
C THR A 31 7.03 11.86 3.14
N GLY A 32 5.96 12.03 3.92
CA GLY A 32 4.59 12.21 3.42
C GLY A 32 4.44 13.42 2.51
N SER A 33 5.17 14.51 2.79
CA SER A 33 5.20 15.69 1.93
C SER A 33 5.80 15.46 0.54
N GLU A 34 6.53 14.35 0.31
CA GLU A 34 7.01 13.95 -1.03
C GLU A 34 6.00 13.10 -1.81
N VAL A 35 4.86 12.76 -1.21
CA VAL A 35 3.74 12.03 -1.83
C VAL A 35 2.64 13.02 -2.21
N LEU A 36 2.32 13.06 -3.49
CA LEU A 36 1.28 13.94 -4.04
C LEU A 36 0.09 13.11 -4.52
N VAL A 37 -1.10 13.45 -4.04
CA VAL A 37 -2.38 12.96 -4.56
C VAL A 37 -2.98 14.03 -5.45
N ILE A 38 -3.28 13.69 -6.71
CA ILE A 38 -3.90 14.57 -7.70
C ILE A 38 -4.97 13.80 -8.45
N GLY A 39 -5.97 14.48 -8.99
CA GLY A 39 -7.06 13.78 -9.64
C GLY A 39 -8.36 14.57 -9.69
N ASP A 40 -9.43 13.84 -10.01
CA ASP A 40 -10.77 14.36 -10.11
C ASP A 40 -11.65 14.02 -8.89
N SER A 41 -12.97 14.05 -9.05
CA SER A 41 -13.92 13.89 -7.95
C SER A 41 -13.93 12.50 -7.35
N PHE A 42 -13.43 11.47 -8.02
CA PHE A 42 -13.36 10.13 -7.44
C PHE A 42 -12.41 10.08 -6.23
N LEU A 43 -11.30 10.82 -6.29
CA LEU A 43 -10.41 11.08 -5.14
C LEU A 43 -10.89 12.26 -4.27
N ALA A 44 -11.28 13.37 -4.90
CA ALA A 44 -11.44 14.66 -4.24
C ALA A 44 -12.75 14.86 -3.48
N MET A 45 -13.84 14.16 -3.84
CA MET A 45 -15.16 14.54 -3.33
C MET A 45 -15.31 14.33 -1.81
N SER A 46 -14.77 13.24 -1.27
CA SER A 46 -14.77 12.98 0.19
C SER A 46 -13.37 13.05 0.82
N HIS A 47 -12.32 12.91 0.00
CA HIS A 47 -10.95 12.63 0.42
C HIS A 47 -10.79 11.36 1.27
N ASP A 48 -11.80 10.48 1.34
CA ASP A 48 -11.74 9.29 2.20
C ASP A 48 -10.78 8.24 1.66
N ILE A 49 -10.57 8.19 0.34
CA ILE A 49 -9.55 7.34 -0.27
C ILE A 49 -8.17 7.76 0.25
N THR A 50 -7.83 9.05 0.18
CA THR A 50 -6.55 9.58 0.67
C THR A 50 -6.36 9.33 2.16
N LYS A 51 -7.36 9.67 2.99
CA LYS A 51 -7.29 9.43 4.45
C LYS A 51 -7.07 7.95 4.76
N ARG A 52 -7.73 7.04 4.04
CA ARG A 52 -7.58 5.60 4.26
C ARG A 52 -6.23 5.08 3.78
N LEU A 53 -5.68 5.61 2.68
CA LEU A 53 -4.31 5.31 2.25
C LEU A 53 -3.27 5.76 3.28
N GLU A 54 -3.42 6.95 3.86
CA GLU A 54 -2.54 7.41 4.94
C GLU A 54 -2.64 6.51 6.17
N GLN A 55 -3.86 6.10 6.55
CA GLN A 55 -4.05 5.16 7.66
C GLN A 55 -3.36 3.82 7.40
N ASN A 56 -3.53 3.27 6.20
CA ASN A 56 -2.88 2.02 5.80
C ASN A 56 -1.35 2.16 5.80
N ALA A 57 -0.82 3.28 5.31
CA ALA A 57 0.61 3.58 5.33
C ALA A 57 1.18 3.72 6.75
N LYS A 58 0.42 4.33 7.66
CA LYS A 58 0.80 4.45 9.08
C LYS A 58 0.77 3.11 9.79
N ASN A 59 -0.26 2.30 9.55
CA ASN A 59 -0.40 0.97 10.12
C ASN A 59 0.77 0.05 9.72
N ASP A 60 1.22 0.15 8.47
CA ASP A 60 2.32 -0.65 7.94
C ASP A 60 3.70 0.00 8.19
N GLY A 61 3.76 1.08 8.98
CA GLY A 61 5.01 1.77 9.37
C GLY A 61 5.72 2.50 8.22
N VAL A 62 5.10 2.61 7.05
CA VAL A 62 5.64 3.29 5.87
C VAL A 62 5.61 4.81 6.05
N LEU A 63 4.57 5.33 6.71
CA LEU A 63 4.37 6.75 6.98
C LEU A 63 4.40 7.01 8.50
N ALA A 64 5.08 8.06 8.93
CA ALA A 64 5.08 8.46 10.34
C ALA A 64 3.66 8.84 10.81
N SER A 65 3.34 8.60 12.08
CA SER A 65 1.99 8.80 12.63
C SER A 65 1.48 10.24 12.50
N THR A 66 2.38 11.22 12.60
CA THR A 66 2.09 12.65 12.49
C THR A 66 2.16 13.19 11.06
N ASP A 67 2.64 12.40 10.11
CA ASP A 67 2.85 12.83 8.73
C ASP A 67 1.60 12.58 7.87
N LYS A 68 1.54 13.21 6.71
CA LYS A 68 0.41 13.16 5.76
C LYS A 68 0.87 13.37 4.33
N PHE A 69 0.07 12.88 3.39
CA PHE A 69 0.27 13.16 1.97
C PHE A 69 -0.18 14.57 1.64
N ARG A 70 0.28 15.09 0.51
CA ARG A 70 -0.25 16.33 -0.08
C ARG A 70 -1.36 15.97 -1.04
N ASP A 71 -2.61 16.17 -0.63
CA ASP A 71 -3.77 16.00 -1.50
C ASP A 71 -4.16 17.32 -2.16
N LEU A 72 -3.97 17.39 -3.48
CA LEU A 72 -4.36 18.51 -4.33
C LEU A 72 -5.41 18.09 -5.38
N SER A 73 -6.08 16.95 -5.18
CA SER A 73 -7.17 16.51 -6.06
C SER A 73 -8.33 17.50 -6.01
N VAL A 74 -9.00 17.70 -7.15
CA VAL A 74 -10.09 18.68 -7.26
C VAL A 74 -11.22 18.09 -8.09
N SER A 75 -12.43 18.12 -7.53
CA SER A 75 -13.64 17.63 -8.19
C SER A 75 -13.94 18.33 -9.50
N GLY A 76 -14.39 17.57 -10.51
CA GLY A 76 -14.77 18.08 -11.82
C GLY A 76 -13.59 18.43 -12.75
N THR A 77 -12.36 18.23 -12.30
CA THR A 77 -11.18 18.51 -13.13
C THR A 77 -10.92 17.40 -14.14
N MET A 78 -10.15 17.75 -15.17
CA MET A 78 -9.87 16.89 -16.31
C MET A 78 -8.37 16.79 -16.53
N LEU A 79 -7.95 15.80 -17.30
CA LEU A 79 -6.59 15.73 -17.82
C LEU A 79 -6.35 16.84 -18.85
N SER A 80 -7.31 17.07 -19.75
CA SER A 80 -7.08 17.86 -20.97
C SER A 80 -7.46 19.34 -20.94
N GLY A 81 -7.73 19.92 -19.76
CA GLY A 81 -8.12 21.34 -19.64
C GLY A 81 -9.43 21.53 -18.88
N GLY A 82 -10.11 22.66 -19.05
CA GLY A 82 -11.41 22.90 -18.39
C GLY A 82 -11.26 23.53 -17.01
N ILE A 83 -11.87 22.94 -15.98
CA ILE A 83 -11.88 23.48 -14.61
C ILE A 83 -10.43 23.62 -14.10
N SER A 84 -10.09 24.81 -13.61
CA SER A 84 -8.77 25.11 -13.07
C SER A 84 -8.75 24.95 -11.54
N PRO A 85 -7.71 24.32 -10.95
CA PRO A 85 -6.56 23.72 -11.64
C PRO A 85 -6.93 22.38 -12.30
N ASN A 86 -6.64 22.22 -13.59
CA ASN A 86 -6.71 20.90 -14.24
C ASN A 86 -5.64 19.97 -13.64
N ILE A 87 -5.71 18.66 -13.92
CA ILE A 87 -4.82 17.68 -13.27
C ILE A 87 -3.33 17.98 -13.51
N PRO A 88 -2.87 18.36 -14.72
CA PRO A 88 -1.50 18.82 -14.92
C PRO A 88 -1.12 20.05 -14.06
N GLN A 89 -2.04 21.00 -13.88
CA GLN A 89 -1.80 22.16 -13.02
C GLN A 89 -1.78 21.78 -11.53
N GLN A 90 -2.57 20.81 -11.09
CA GLN A 90 -2.48 20.25 -9.72
C GLN A 90 -1.08 19.68 -9.47
N TYR A 91 -0.54 18.91 -10.42
CA TYR A 91 0.84 18.42 -10.34
C TYR A 91 1.86 19.56 -10.26
N GLN A 92 1.75 20.57 -11.14
CA GLN A 92 2.66 21.71 -11.14
C GLN A 92 2.59 22.51 -9.83
N ASN A 93 1.39 22.67 -9.26
CA ASN A 93 1.21 23.30 -7.94
C ASN A 93 1.92 22.50 -6.85
N GLY A 94 1.84 21.16 -6.91
CA GLY A 94 2.59 20.27 -6.03
C GLY A 94 4.09 20.46 -6.14
N VAL A 95 4.65 20.46 -7.36
CA VAL A 95 6.08 20.71 -7.60
C VAL A 95 6.52 22.08 -7.06
N ASN A 96 5.71 23.12 -7.28
CA ASN A 96 6.01 24.47 -6.79
C ASN A 96 6.03 24.56 -5.26
N ALA A 97 5.22 23.74 -4.58
CA ALA A 97 5.15 23.71 -3.12
C ALA A 97 6.24 22.84 -2.45
N GLY A 98 6.97 22.02 -3.21
CA GLY A 98 8.06 21.19 -2.70
C GLY A 98 8.27 19.90 -3.51
N PRO A 99 9.33 19.11 -3.21
CA PRO A 99 9.67 17.90 -3.95
C PRO A 99 8.50 16.90 -4.06
N VAL A 100 8.34 16.29 -5.24
CA VAL A 100 7.32 15.27 -5.52
C VAL A 100 8.01 14.00 -6.02
N LYS A 101 8.22 13.02 -5.14
CA LYS A 101 8.83 11.73 -5.50
C LYS A 101 7.79 10.70 -5.94
N TYR A 102 6.64 10.69 -5.30
CA TYR A 102 5.57 9.73 -5.54
C TYR A 102 4.29 10.47 -5.90
N VAL A 103 3.61 10.00 -6.95
CA VAL A 103 2.28 10.50 -7.32
C VAL A 103 1.28 9.37 -7.24
N ILE A 104 0.15 9.61 -6.58
CA ILE A 104 -1.03 8.75 -6.59
C ILE A 104 -2.11 9.53 -7.33
N MET A 105 -2.68 8.97 -8.40
CA MET A 105 -3.61 9.73 -9.22
C MET A 105 -4.70 8.91 -9.89
N ASP A 106 -5.78 9.61 -10.24
CA ASP A 106 -6.70 9.26 -11.31
C ASP A 106 -6.75 10.42 -12.34
N GLY A 107 -7.67 10.33 -13.29
CA GLY A 107 -7.90 11.36 -14.30
C GLY A 107 -8.57 10.82 -15.56
N GLY A 108 -9.29 11.69 -16.27
CA GLY A 108 -9.96 11.34 -17.53
C GLY A 108 -11.45 11.04 -17.43
N GLY A 109 -12.03 10.92 -16.23
CA GLY A 109 -13.47 10.66 -16.08
C GLY A 109 -14.30 11.80 -16.64
N ASN A 110 -13.98 13.03 -16.24
CA ASN A 110 -14.62 14.25 -16.77
C ASN A 110 -14.31 14.49 -18.26
N ASP A 111 -13.12 14.10 -18.73
CA ASP A 111 -12.82 14.11 -20.18
C ASP A 111 -13.74 13.16 -20.96
N CYS A 112 -14.02 11.97 -20.41
CA CYS A 112 -14.96 11.03 -20.99
C CYS A 112 -16.42 11.55 -20.95
N ILE A 113 -16.83 12.25 -19.89
CA ILE A 113 -18.14 12.93 -19.85
C ILE A 113 -18.23 14.00 -20.96
N GLY A 114 -17.16 14.77 -21.17
CA GLY A 114 -17.06 15.78 -22.23
C GLY A 114 -16.73 15.23 -23.62
N GLY A 115 -16.70 13.90 -23.83
CA GLY A 115 -16.39 13.27 -25.12
C GLY A 115 -14.95 13.49 -25.63
N SER A 116 -14.04 13.97 -24.78
CA SER A 116 -12.70 14.43 -25.14
C SER A 116 -11.61 13.37 -24.89
N VAL A 117 -11.90 12.10 -25.21
CA VAL A 117 -11.03 10.95 -24.90
C VAL A 117 -9.61 11.11 -25.46
N SER A 118 -9.47 11.48 -26.74
CA SER A 118 -8.15 11.66 -27.38
C SER A 118 -7.32 12.80 -26.74
N ASN A 119 -7.99 13.84 -26.26
CA ASN A 119 -7.32 14.95 -25.58
C ASN A 119 -6.82 14.49 -24.20
N ALA A 120 -7.62 13.70 -23.48
CA ALA A 120 -7.22 13.10 -22.20
C ALA A 120 -5.95 12.24 -22.35
N VAL A 121 -5.91 11.39 -23.38
CA VAL A 121 -4.76 10.53 -23.70
C VAL A 121 -3.51 11.37 -23.99
N THR A 122 -3.66 12.43 -24.77
CA THR A 122 -2.56 13.36 -25.09
C THR A 122 -2.05 14.07 -23.83
N ALA A 123 -2.96 14.58 -23.00
CA ALA A 123 -2.62 15.26 -21.76
C ALA A 123 -1.94 14.33 -20.74
N ALA A 124 -2.42 13.09 -20.57
CA ALA A 124 -1.79 12.10 -19.72
C ALA A 124 -0.34 11.79 -20.17
N ARG A 125 -0.11 11.63 -21.49
CA ARG A 125 1.23 11.41 -22.03
C ARG A 125 2.17 12.58 -21.70
N ASN A 126 1.70 13.80 -21.90
CA ASN A 126 2.48 15.01 -21.60
C ASN A 126 2.76 15.15 -20.10
N LEU A 127 1.78 14.82 -19.26
CA LEU A 127 1.91 14.86 -17.80
C LEU A 127 2.97 13.86 -17.31
N PHE A 128 2.98 12.61 -17.83
CA PHE A 128 4.02 11.64 -17.48
C PHE A 128 5.43 12.11 -17.91
N GLN A 129 5.55 12.75 -19.08
CA GLN A 129 6.82 13.34 -19.51
C GLN A 129 7.26 14.50 -18.60
N GLN A 130 6.31 15.35 -18.17
CA GLN A 130 6.56 16.43 -17.22
C GLN A 130 7.03 15.86 -15.88
N MET A 131 6.35 14.85 -15.35
CA MET A 131 6.71 14.18 -14.10
C MET A 131 8.14 13.64 -14.12
N GLY A 132 8.56 13.04 -15.25
CA GLY A 132 9.91 12.52 -15.41
C GLY A 132 10.97 13.61 -15.37
N LYS A 133 10.68 14.77 -15.97
CA LYS A 133 11.59 15.94 -15.95
C LYS A 133 11.64 16.63 -14.58
N SER A 134 10.55 16.55 -13.81
CA SER A 134 10.41 17.20 -12.51
C SER A 134 10.92 16.34 -11.33
N GLY A 135 11.52 15.17 -11.59
CA GLY A 135 12.12 14.33 -10.56
C GLY A 135 11.15 13.39 -9.83
N THR A 136 9.92 13.25 -10.33
CA THR A 136 9.02 12.19 -9.85
C THR A 136 9.58 10.83 -10.22
N VAL A 137 9.62 9.93 -9.25
CA VAL A 137 10.25 8.61 -9.37
C VAL A 137 9.21 7.57 -9.74
N LYS A 138 8.03 7.60 -9.10
CA LYS A 138 6.96 6.62 -9.35
C LYS A 138 5.59 7.28 -9.38
N VAL A 139 4.74 6.76 -10.26
CA VAL A 139 3.33 7.16 -10.39
C VAL A 139 2.46 5.93 -10.25
N PHE A 140 1.47 5.98 -9.36
CA PHE A 140 0.43 4.98 -9.22
C PHE A 140 -0.87 5.56 -9.77
N TYR A 141 -1.33 5.05 -10.91
CA TYR A 141 -2.54 5.49 -11.59
C TYR A 141 -3.66 4.48 -11.31
N LEU A 142 -4.67 4.89 -10.54
CA LEU A 142 -5.91 4.12 -10.39
C LEU A 142 -6.89 4.50 -11.50
N PHE A 143 -7.64 3.53 -12.00
CA PHE A 143 -8.66 3.78 -13.01
C PHE A 143 -10.02 3.34 -12.50
N TYR A 144 -11.04 4.15 -12.82
CA TYR A 144 -12.37 4.03 -12.26
C TYR A 144 -12.98 2.64 -12.45
N PRO A 145 -13.81 2.19 -11.49
CA PRO A 145 -14.81 1.18 -11.78
C PRO A 145 -15.79 1.71 -12.85
N ASP A 146 -16.64 0.85 -13.40
CA ASP A 146 -17.60 1.29 -14.42
C ASP A 146 -18.71 2.15 -13.77
N ALA A 147 -19.20 3.17 -14.49
CA ALA A 147 -20.34 3.93 -14.03
C ALA A 147 -21.61 3.07 -14.05
N VAL A 148 -22.56 3.38 -13.16
CA VAL A 148 -23.85 2.69 -13.04
C VAL A 148 -25.01 3.67 -13.19
N GLY A 149 -26.23 3.13 -13.31
CA GLY A 149 -27.44 3.94 -13.43
C GLY A 149 -27.44 4.83 -14.68
N GLY A 150 -27.98 6.05 -14.55
CA GLY A 150 -28.22 6.96 -15.67
C GLY A 150 -26.96 7.43 -16.41
N MET A 151 -25.79 7.38 -15.77
CA MET A 151 -24.53 7.81 -16.37
C MET A 151 -23.85 6.71 -17.20
N ALA A 152 -24.17 5.44 -16.95
CA ALA A 152 -23.48 4.28 -17.53
C ALA A 152 -23.44 4.31 -19.07
N GLY A 153 -24.58 4.61 -19.70
CA GLY A 153 -24.70 4.58 -21.16
C GLY A 153 -23.84 5.64 -21.87
N MET A 154 -23.63 6.80 -21.24
CA MET A 154 -22.81 7.88 -21.79
C MET A 154 -21.32 7.69 -21.46
N LEU A 155 -21.02 7.30 -20.23
CA LEU A 155 -19.66 7.32 -19.70
C LEU A 155 -18.87 6.04 -20.03
N ASN A 156 -19.49 4.86 -19.89
CA ASN A 156 -18.76 3.59 -20.02
C ASN A 156 -18.16 3.35 -21.41
N PRO A 157 -18.80 3.71 -22.54
CA PRO A 157 -18.18 3.58 -23.87
C PRO A 157 -16.87 4.38 -23.99
N ASN A 158 -16.86 5.60 -23.46
CA ASN A 158 -15.68 6.46 -23.46
C ASN A 158 -14.61 5.95 -22.49
N LEU A 159 -14.99 5.48 -21.30
CA LEU A 159 -14.07 4.83 -20.36
C LEU A 159 -13.44 3.56 -20.96
N ASN A 160 -14.22 2.74 -21.68
CA ASN A 160 -13.73 1.54 -22.35
C ASN A 160 -12.69 1.85 -23.44
N THR A 161 -12.81 3.02 -24.07
CA THR A 161 -11.83 3.50 -25.04
C THR A 161 -10.59 4.10 -24.37
N LEU A 162 -10.78 4.86 -23.28
CA LEU A 162 -9.70 5.56 -22.56
C LEU A 162 -8.81 4.61 -21.76
N ARG A 163 -9.41 3.67 -21.02
CA ARG A 163 -8.74 2.77 -20.07
C ARG A 163 -7.49 2.06 -20.63
N PRO A 164 -7.57 1.30 -21.74
CA PRO A 164 -6.39 0.61 -22.27
C PRO A 164 -5.30 1.58 -22.73
N GLN A 165 -5.67 2.80 -23.13
CA GLN A 165 -4.71 3.81 -23.59
C GLN A 165 -3.94 4.42 -22.41
N ILE A 166 -4.61 4.78 -21.31
CA ILE A 166 -3.85 5.24 -20.13
C ILE A 166 -3.06 4.08 -19.51
N GLN A 167 -3.61 2.86 -19.47
CA GLN A 167 -2.86 1.69 -19.00
C GLN A 167 -1.56 1.52 -19.81
N SER A 168 -1.61 1.63 -21.13
CA SER A 168 -0.43 1.57 -21.99
C SER A 168 0.56 2.70 -21.71
N ILE A 169 0.10 3.95 -21.55
CA ILE A 169 0.96 5.10 -21.19
C ILE A 169 1.66 4.87 -19.85
N VAL A 170 0.90 4.48 -18.83
CA VAL A 170 1.39 4.31 -17.46
C VAL A 170 2.40 3.16 -17.40
N THR A 171 2.04 1.99 -17.92
CA THR A 171 2.87 0.78 -17.79
C THR A 171 4.13 0.81 -18.66
N SER A 172 4.12 1.57 -19.76
CA SER A 172 5.32 1.79 -20.60
C SER A 172 6.28 2.84 -20.04
N SER A 173 5.85 3.66 -19.07
CA SER A 173 6.70 4.70 -18.49
C SER A 173 7.75 4.12 -17.53
N THR A 174 9.02 4.48 -17.76
CA THR A 174 10.16 4.11 -16.91
C THR A 174 10.69 5.28 -16.07
N THR A 175 10.42 6.52 -16.47
CA THR A 175 10.81 7.74 -15.73
C THR A 175 9.71 8.79 -15.89
N PRO A 176 8.76 8.88 -14.94
CA PRO A 176 8.65 8.07 -13.72
C PRO A 176 8.25 6.63 -14.03
N LYS A 177 8.58 5.68 -13.14
CA LYS A 177 8.05 4.31 -13.27
C LYS A 177 6.55 4.31 -12.96
N GLY A 178 5.72 3.92 -13.93
CA GLY A 178 4.27 3.87 -13.77
C GLY A 178 3.74 2.52 -13.32
N TYR A 179 2.69 2.56 -12.50
CA TYR A 179 1.89 1.43 -12.04
C TYR A 179 0.42 1.73 -12.27
N PHE A 180 -0.34 0.76 -12.77
CA PHE A 180 -1.74 0.95 -13.13
C PHE A 180 -2.61 -0.06 -12.37
N LEU A 181 -3.73 0.40 -11.81
CA LEU A 181 -4.73 -0.43 -11.16
C LEU A 181 -6.12 -0.18 -11.75
N ASP A 182 -6.74 -1.24 -12.27
CA ASP A 182 -8.15 -1.23 -12.65
C ASP A 182 -9.01 -1.57 -11.42
N LEU A 183 -9.91 -0.68 -11.03
CA LEU A 183 -10.77 -0.88 -9.85
C LEU A 183 -12.04 -1.69 -10.12
N ARG A 184 -12.36 -2.05 -11.38
CA ARG A 184 -13.56 -2.86 -11.66
C ARG A 184 -13.61 -4.17 -10.86
N PRO A 185 -12.52 -4.96 -10.75
CA PRO A 185 -12.54 -6.17 -9.91
C PRO A 185 -12.87 -5.91 -8.44
N THR A 186 -12.47 -4.76 -7.90
CA THR A 186 -12.76 -4.37 -6.52
C THR A 186 -14.24 -4.06 -6.30
N PHE A 187 -14.94 -3.58 -7.34
CA PHE A 187 -16.33 -3.14 -7.28
C PHE A 187 -17.33 -4.19 -7.80
N GLU A 188 -16.83 -5.26 -8.43
CA GLU A 188 -17.65 -6.34 -8.99
C GLU A 188 -18.64 -6.90 -7.96
N GLY A 189 -19.93 -6.93 -8.34
CA GLY A 189 -21.01 -7.38 -7.47
C GLY A 189 -21.36 -6.47 -6.27
N LYS A 190 -20.70 -5.32 -6.11
CA LYS A 190 -20.87 -4.41 -4.95
C LYS A 190 -21.25 -2.98 -5.31
N TYR A 191 -21.49 -2.69 -6.59
CA TYR A 191 -21.80 -1.34 -7.06
C TYR A 191 -22.95 -0.65 -6.30
N SER A 192 -23.97 -1.38 -5.86
CA SER A 192 -25.10 -0.80 -5.11
C SER A 192 -24.76 -0.27 -3.72
N SER A 193 -23.71 -0.79 -3.08
CA SER A 193 -23.20 -0.28 -1.81
C SER A 193 -21.97 0.61 -1.97
N TYR A 194 -21.23 0.45 -3.07
CA TYR A 194 -19.95 1.14 -3.28
C TYR A 194 -20.07 2.44 -4.08
N ILE A 195 -21.12 2.62 -4.88
CA ILE A 195 -21.34 3.82 -5.69
C ILE A 195 -22.60 4.54 -5.21
N LEU A 196 -22.52 5.86 -5.07
CA LEU A 196 -23.63 6.72 -4.72
C LEU A 196 -24.73 6.68 -5.81
N SER A 197 -25.90 7.20 -5.47
CA SER A 197 -27.04 7.25 -6.39
C SER A 197 -26.79 8.06 -7.67
N ASP A 198 -25.75 8.90 -7.71
CA ASP A 198 -25.33 9.60 -8.93
C ASP A 198 -24.67 8.67 -9.98
N GLY A 199 -24.31 7.45 -9.59
CA GLY A 199 -23.81 6.42 -10.46
C GLY A 199 -22.32 6.52 -10.81
N ILE A 200 -21.57 7.47 -10.24
CA ILE A 200 -20.16 7.68 -10.59
C ILE A 200 -19.24 7.87 -9.37
N HIS A 201 -19.75 8.37 -8.25
CA HIS A 201 -18.91 8.64 -7.08
C HIS A 201 -18.99 7.52 -6.05
N PRO A 202 -17.88 7.21 -5.35
CA PRO A 202 -17.89 6.19 -4.33
C PRO A 202 -18.65 6.64 -3.06
N THR A 203 -19.31 5.69 -2.40
CA THR A 203 -19.70 5.82 -0.99
C THR A 203 -18.46 5.74 -0.10
N MET A 204 -18.58 5.99 1.21
CA MET A 204 -17.48 5.74 2.15
C MET A 204 -16.99 4.28 2.09
N GLU A 205 -17.91 3.31 1.97
CA GLU A 205 -17.57 1.89 1.84
C GLU A 205 -16.80 1.62 0.54
N GLY A 206 -17.24 2.19 -0.58
CA GLY A 206 -16.55 2.12 -1.86
C GLY A 206 -15.17 2.79 -1.83
N SER A 207 -15.05 3.95 -1.17
CA SER A 207 -13.77 4.65 -0.99
C SER A 207 -12.79 3.81 -0.18
N TYR A 208 -13.25 3.15 0.89
CA TYR A 208 -12.39 2.28 1.69
C TYR A 208 -11.96 1.04 0.90
N ALA A 209 -12.87 0.40 0.17
CA ALA A 209 -12.53 -0.73 -0.68
C ALA A 209 -11.52 -0.36 -1.78
N ALA A 210 -11.70 0.79 -2.42
CA ALA A 210 -10.74 1.31 -3.39
C ALA A 210 -9.37 1.57 -2.75
N ALA A 211 -9.32 2.27 -1.62
CA ALA A 211 -8.08 2.58 -0.91
C ALA A 211 -7.33 1.32 -0.46
N ASP A 212 -8.04 0.32 0.06
CA ASP A 212 -7.42 -0.94 0.49
C ASP A 212 -6.86 -1.73 -0.71
N ALA A 213 -7.56 -1.74 -1.85
CA ALA A 213 -7.07 -2.36 -3.09
C ALA A 213 -5.85 -1.63 -3.65
N ILE A 214 -5.88 -0.28 -3.67
CA ILE A 214 -4.75 0.57 -4.07
C ILE A 214 -3.53 0.26 -3.18
N TRP A 215 -3.72 0.24 -1.86
CA TRP A 215 -2.64 -0.02 -0.91
C TRP A 215 -2.05 -1.43 -1.07
N ALA A 216 -2.91 -2.45 -1.20
CA ALA A 216 -2.47 -3.83 -1.41
C ALA A 216 -1.61 -3.98 -2.68
N GLU A 217 -2.03 -3.35 -3.78
CA GLU A 217 -1.25 -3.37 -5.02
C GLU A 217 0.05 -2.55 -4.89
N MET A 218 0.01 -1.38 -4.24
CA MET A 218 1.22 -0.58 -3.95
C MET A 218 2.27 -1.39 -3.18
N LYS A 219 1.86 -2.20 -2.20
CA LYS A 219 2.75 -3.11 -1.48
C LYS A 219 3.31 -4.19 -2.40
N LYS A 220 2.44 -4.87 -3.15
CA LYS A 220 2.83 -5.93 -4.09
C LYS A 220 3.86 -5.45 -5.12
N VAL A 221 3.75 -4.22 -5.60
CA VAL A 221 4.67 -3.66 -6.61
C VAL A 221 5.85 -2.87 -6.02
N GLY A 222 5.97 -2.85 -4.68
CA GLY A 222 7.02 -2.11 -3.98
C GLY A 222 7.00 -0.61 -4.30
N PHE A 223 5.82 0.01 -4.34
CA PHE A 223 5.65 1.40 -4.75
C PHE A 223 6.50 2.36 -3.90
N PHE A 224 6.46 2.25 -2.57
CA PHE A 224 7.29 3.06 -1.68
C PHE A 224 8.67 2.46 -1.37
N GLY A 225 9.07 1.39 -2.07
CA GLY A 225 10.23 0.57 -1.74
C GLY A 225 9.81 -0.79 -1.22
N SER A 226 10.78 -1.68 -0.98
CA SER A 226 10.48 -2.99 -0.39
C SER A 226 10.03 -2.80 1.04
N THR A 227 8.75 -3.06 1.31
CA THR A 227 8.25 -3.35 2.67
C THR A 227 8.45 -4.81 3.03
N THR A 228 8.85 -5.66 2.07
CA THR A 228 9.38 -6.98 2.37
C THR A 228 10.70 -6.73 3.10
N PRO A 229 10.85 -7.17 4.36
CA PRO A 229 12.17 -7.23 4.97
C PRO A 229 13.07 -7.94 3.96
N THR A 230 14.20 -7.36 3.61
CA THR A 230 15.25 -8.17 2.98
C THR A 230 15.47 -9.35 3.91
N PRO A 231 15.27 -10.60 3.46
CA PRO A 231 15.35 -11.76 4.35
C PRO A 231 16.66 -11.70 5.14
N LYS A 232 16.54 -11.58 6.47
CA LYS A 232 17.71 -11.47 7.35
C LYS A 232 18.12 -12.88 7.71
N VAL A 233 19.41 -13.19 7.57
CA VAL A 233 19.95 -14.47 8.07
C VAL A 233 19.65 -14.55 9.58
N GLY A 234 18.91 -15.57 9.98
CA GLY A 234 18.37 -15.77 11.32
C GLY A 234 16.87 -15.49 11.49
N ASP A 235 16.24 -14.72 10.61
CA ASP A 235 14.78 -14.46 10.60
C ASP A 235 14.08 -15.56 9.79
N CYS A 236 13.78 -16.68 10.46
CA CYS A 236 13.33 -17.92 9.85
C CYS A 236 11.85 -17.89 9.44
N ASN A 237 11.05 -17.01 10.03
CA ASN A 237 9.62 -16.83 9.71
C ASN A 237 9.32 -15.57 8.86
N ASN A 238 10.34 -14.75 8.56
CA ASN A 238 10.23 -13.47 7.84
C ASN A 238 9.34 -12.44 8.55
N ASP A 239 9.29 -12.44 9.87
CA ASP A 239 8.54 -11.43 10.65
C ASP A 239 9.35 -10.15 10.92
N GLY A 240 10.63 -10.15 10.54
CA GLY A 240 11.54 -9.02 10.67
C GLY A 240 12.41 -9.04 11.92
N ASN A 241 12.12 -9.90 12.89
CA ASN A 241 12.88 -10.10 14.13
C ASN A 241 13.77 -11.35 14.04
N ILE A 242 14.75 -11.46 14.94
CA ILE A 242 15.52 -12.69 15.17
C ILE A 242 15.34 -13.01 16.64
N ASP A 243 14.43 -13.91 16.95
CA ASP A 243 13.99 -14.17 18.33
C ASP A 243 13.78 -15.66 18.65
N ALA A 244 13.09 -15.92 19.77
CA ALA A 244 12.83 -17.28 20.25
C ALA A 244 11.94 -18.11 19.30
N ILE A 245 11.14 -17.46 18.45
CA ILE A 245 10.33 -18.12 17.43
C ILE A 245 11.24 -18.72 16.37
N ASP A 246 12.22 -17.95 15.87
CA ASP A 246 13.20 -18.42 14.89
C ASP A 246 14.06 -19.55 15.44
N PHE A 247 14.49 -19.44 16.70
CA PHE A 247 15.19 -20.51 17.40
C PHE A 247 14.35 -21.80 17.47
N SER A 248 13.04 -21.67 17.66
CA SER A 248 12.13 -22.83 17.70
C SER A 248 11.91 -23.44 16.32
N LEU A 249 11.87 -22.62 15.26
CA LEU A 249 11.79 -23.06 13.87
C LEU A 249 13.07 -23.77 13.42
N LEU A 250 14.23 -23.23 13.79
CA LEU A 250 15.52 -23.89 13.54
C LEU A 250 15.59 -25.24 14.27
N LYS A 251 15.09 -25.33 15.51
CA LYS A 251 14.96 -26.61 16.22
C LYS A 251 14.03 -27.58 15.49
N GLN A 252 12.87 -27.10 15.05
CA GLN A 252 11.89 -27.91 14.32
C GLN A 252 12.49 -28.45 13.02
N TYR A 253 13.24 -27.61 12.29
CA TYR A 253 13.96 -27.99 11.08
C TYR A 253 14.91 -29.17 11.34
N LEU A 254 15.76 -29.06 12.37
CA LEU A 254 16.74 -30.10 12.73
C LEU A 254 16.09 -31.42 13.18
N MET A 255 14.83 -31.39 13.66
CA MET A 255 14.09 -32.58 14.07
C MET A 255 13.32 -33.24 12.91
N ASN A 256 13.23 -32.61 11.74
CA ASN A 256 12.47 -33.13 10.60
C ASN A 256 13.40 -33.43 9.40
N PRO A 257 13.76 -34.71 9.16
CA PRO A 257 14.73 -35.11 8.14
C PRO A 257 14.31 -34.88 6.69
N GLY A 258 13.10 -34.37 6.43
CA GLY A 258 12.58 -34.02 5.10
C GLY A 258 12.48 -32.52 4.80
N SER A 259 12.99 -31.66 5.68
CA SER A 259 12.90 -30.20 5.50
C SER A 259 13.71 -29.72 4.29
N THR A 260 13.15 -28.83 3.48
CA THR A 260 13.85 -28.20 2.35
C THR A 260 14.81 -27.13 2.86
N TYR A 261 16.03 -27.10 2.32
CA TYR A 261 17.04 -26.10 2.67
C TYR A 261 16.49 -24.67 2.67
N ASN A 262 16.74 -23.95 3.76
CA ASN A 262 16.40 -22.54 3.95
C ASN A 262 17.66 -21.76 4.32
N SER A 263 18.15 -20.90 3.41
CA SER A 263 19.37 -20.12 3.63
C SER A 263 19.30 -19.15 4.81
N LEU A 264 18.11 -18.85 5.34
CA LEU A 264 17.96 -18.01 6.55
C LEU A 264 18.32 -18.77 7.83
N MET A 265 18.37 -20.10 7.77
CA MET A 265 18.72 -20.99 8.88
C MET A 265 20.21 -21.37 8.89
N ASP A 266 20.96 -21.03 7.83
CA ASP A 266 22.42 -21.22 7.72
C ASP A 266 23.12 -19.99 8.30
N LEU A 267 23.49 -20.07 9.58
CA LEU A 267 24.00 -18.96 10.38
C LEU A 267 25.53 -18.86 10.37
N ASN A 268 26.25 -19.83 9.80
CA ASN A 268 27.70 -19.78 9.58
C ASN A 268 28.09 -19.80 8.08
N ALA A 269 27.10 -19.72 7.18
CA ALA A 269 27.27 -19.68 5.73
C ALA A 269 28.07 -20.88 5.18
N ASP A 270 27.97 -22.06 5.82
CA ASP A 270 28.67 -23.27 5.36
C ASP A 270 27.84 -24.11 4.37
N ASN A 271 26.65 -23.63 3.99
CA ASN A 271 25.64 -24.28 3.16
C ASN A 271 25.05 -25.56 3.77
N THR A 272 25.19 -25.75 5.08
CA THR A 272 24.56 -26.83 5.82
C THR A 272 23.79 -26.26 7.01
N ILE A 273 22.61 -26.82 7.29
CA ILE A 273 21.82 -26.42 8.47
C ILE A 273 21.94 -27.54 9.49
N ASN A 274 22.70 -27.30 10.56
CA ASN A 274 23.04 -28.31 11.56
C ASN A 274 23.08 -27.72 12.99
N ALA A 275 23.66 -28.47 13.94
CA ALA A 275 23.72 -28.08 15.35
C ALA A 275 24.59 -26.83 15.61
N LEU A 276 25.49 -26.47 14.69
CA LEU A 276 26.30 -25.26 14.75
C LEU A 276 25.43 -24.01 14.58
N ASP A 277 24.53 -23.99 13.60
CA ASP A 277 23.56 -22.89 13.39
C ASP A 277 22.69 -22.70 14.62
N PHE A 278 22.21 -23.80 15.19
CA PHE A 278 21.41 -23.78 16.40
C PHE A 278 22.18 -23.18 17.60
N ALA A 279 23.47 -23.49 17.73
CA ALA A 279 24.32 -22.90 18.75
C ALA A 279 24.59 -21.41 18.50
N ILE A 280 24.76 -21.00 17.24
CA ILE A 280 24.97 -19.60 16.84
C ILE A 280 23.71 -18.78 17.13
N MET A 281 22.52 -19.28 16.79
CA MET A 281 21.25 -18.63 17.11
C MET A 281 21.13 -18.38 18.61
N LYS A 282 21.46 -19.40 19.44
CA LYS A 282 21.44 -19.25 20.90
C LYS A 282 22.43 -18.19 21.39
N LYS A 283 23.65 -18.15 20.84
CA LYS A 283 24.65 -17.13 21.19
C LYS A 283 24.18 -15.73 20.79
N TYR A 284 23.54 -15.60 19.63
CA TYR A 284 22.98 -14.34 19.14
C TYR A 284 21.87 -13.82 20.08
N LEU A 285 20.90 -14.68 20.44
CA LEU A 285 19.83 -14.32 21.38
C LEU A 285 20.33 -13.98 22.78
N LEU A 286 21.51 -14.49 23.17
CA LEU A 286 22.17 -14.17 24.44
C LEU A 286 23.11 -12.95 24.35
N GLY A 287 23.22 -12.30 23.20
CA GLY A 287 24.11 -11.15 22.98
C GLY A 287 25.60 -11.49 23.01
N MET A 288 25.96 -12.77 22.87
CA MET A 288 27.36 -13.22 22.79
C MET A 288 27.93 -13.04 21.37
N VAL A 289 27.04 -12.98 20.38
CA VAL A 289 27.32 -12.68 18.97
C VAL A 289 26.33 -11.60 18.54
N ASN A 290 26.80 -10.56 17.86
CA ASN A 290 25.98 -9.39 17.54
C ASN A 290 25.61 -9.29 16.04
N THR A 291 26.09 -10.21 15.22
CA THR A 291 25.92 -10.20 13.76
C THR A 291 25.73 -11.61 13.22
N LEU A 292 24.88 -11.78 12.22
CA LEU A 292 24.69 -13.03 11.48
C LEU A 292 24.83 -12.77 9.96
N PRO A 293 25.38 -13.71 9.18
CA PRO A 293 26.01 -14.96 9.63
C PRO A 293 27.28 -14.70 10.46
N ASN A 294 27.66 -15.67 11.28
CA ASN A 294 28.83 -15.64 12.17
C ASN A 294 29.69 -16.89 11.95
N ASN A 295 30.82 -16.70 11.27
CA ASN A 295 31.79 -17.74 10.94
C ASN A 295 32.82 -17.97 12.07
#